data_AF-A0A4R1BG43-F1
#
_entry.id   AF-A0A4R1BG43-F1
#
_cell.length_a   1.000
_cell.length_b   1.000
_cell.length_c   1.000
_cell.angle_alpha   90.00
_cell.angle_beta   90.00
_cell.angle_gamma   90.00
#
_symmetry.space_group_name_H-M   'P 1'
#
loop_
_entity.id
_entity.type
_entity.pdbx_description
1 polymer ?
#
loop_
_entity_poly.entity_id
_entity_poly.type
_entity_poly.pdbx_seq_one_letter_code
_entity_poly.pdbx_strand_id
1 'polypeptide(L)' 'MTVAMEDGVGAPRVARVPFPYNHPMGRPGDRTQHREVALAALELAEDLSAPGEVALPFSWRG' A
#
# COMPACT_ATOMS: atom_id res chain seq x y z
N MET A 1 5.70 12.64 14.18
CA MET A 1 5.52 13.41 12.94
C MET A 1 4.05 13.30 12.56
N THR A 2 3.34 14.42 12.59
CA THR A 2 1.88 14.47 12.63
C THR A 2 1.29 14.35 11.23
N VAL A 3 0.37 13.40 11.03
CA VAL A 3 -0.56 13.41 9.89
C VAL A 3 -1.92 13.79 10.45
N ALA A 4 -2.33 15.04 10.24
CA ALA A 4 -3.67 15.49 10.62
C ALA A 4 -4.60 15.25 9.43
N MET A 5 -5.71 14.57 9.65
CA MET A 5 -6.85 14.61 8.73
C MET A 5 -7.93 15.36 9.50
N GLU A 6 -8.22 16.56 9.03
CA GLU A 6 -9.31 17.38 9.58
C GLU A 6 -10.65 16.60 9.54
N ASP A 7 -11.45 16.79 10.60
CA ASP A 7 -12.72 16.10 10.92
C ASP A 7 -12.64 14.64 11.37
N GLY A 8 -11.86 14.37 12.42
CA GLY A 8 -12.01 13.14 13.23
C GLY A 8 -11.53 11.86 12.55
N VAL A 9 -10.86 11.95 11.40
CA VAL A 9 -10.28 10.79 10.73
C VAL A 9 -8.82 10.63 11.19
N GLY A 10 -8.50 9.52 11.86
CA GLY A 10 -7.12 9.23 12.26
C GLY A 10 -6.23 8.94 11.05
N ALA A 11 -4.99 9.45 11.04
CA ALA A 11 -3.97 9.39 9.97
C ALA A 11 -4.16 8.32 8.86
N PRO A 12 -3.89 8.65 7.58
CA PRO A 12 -4.13 7.75 6.46
C PRO A 12 -3.31 6.47 6.64
N ARG A 13 -3.98 5.33 6.51
CA ARG A 13 -3.38 4.00 6.53
C ARG A 13 -2.53 3.84 5.27
N VAL A 14 -1.26 3.45 5.43
CA VAL A 14 -0.32 3.35 4.30
C VAL A 14 0.13 1.90 4.12
N ALA A 15 -0.15 1.34 2.96
CA ALA A 15 0.48 0.11 2.52
C ALA A 15 1.84 0.43 1.90
N ARG A 16 2.93 -0.11 2.45
CA ARG A 16 4.27 0.08 1.91
C ARG A 16 4.67 -1.11 1.04
N VAL A 17 5.04 -0.82 -0.20
CA VAL A 17 5.71 -1.76 -1.12
C VAL A 17 7.17 -1.33 -1.33
N PRO A 18 8.14 -2.26 -1.33
CA PRO A 18 9.55 -1.94 -1.53
C PRO A 18 9.89 -1.83 -3.03
N PHE A 19 9.12 -1.04 -3.76
CA PHE A 19 9.33 -0.78 -5.19
C PHE A 19 10.07 0.53 -5.42
N PRO A 20 10.67 0.74 -6.62
CA PRO A 20 11.25 2.02 -6.99
C PRO A 20 10.23 3.17 -6.89
N TYR A 21 10.75 4.38 -6.67
CA TYR A 21 9.94 5.60 -6.65
C TYR A 21 9.10 5.73 -7.94
N ASN A 22 7.83 6.11 -7.81
CA ASN A 22 6.82 6.16 -8.89
C ASN A 22 6.40 4.80 -9.48
N HIS A 23 6.75 3.67 -8.86
CA HIS A 23 6.31 2.33 -9.28
C HIS A 23 5.55 1.59 -8.17
N PRO A 24 4.50 2.17 -7.55
CA PRO A 24 3.81 1.55 -6.41
C PRO A 24 3.06 0.26 -6.76
N MET A 25 2.83 -0.03 -8.04
CA MET A 25 2.16 -1.24 -8.51
C MET A 25 3.12 -2.23 -9.17
N GLY A 26 4.43 -1.96 -9.17
CA GLY A 26 5.42 -2.77 -9.86
C GLY A 26 5.74 -2.28 -11.28
N ARG A 27 6.15 -3.20 -12.16
CA ARG A 27 6.62 -2.87 -13.51
C ARG A 27 5.47 -2.44 -14.43
N PRO A 28 5.62 -1.36 -15.21
CA PRO A 28 4.62 -0.99 -16.22
C PRO A 28 4.33 -2.15 -17.17
N GLY A 29 3.05 -2.47 -17.34
CA GLY A 29 2.59 -3.54 -18.22
C GLY A 29 2.48 -4.92 -17.57
N ASP A 30 3.00 -5.11 -16.36
CA ASP A 30 2.82 -6.36 -15.61
C ASP A 30 1.43 -6.39 -14.94
N ARG A 31 0.43 -6.77 -15.74
CA ARG A 31 -0.97 -6.83 -15.31
C ARG A 31 -1.18 -7.78 -14.13
N THR A 32 -0.37 -8.83 -14.03
CA THR A 32 -0.46 -9.81 -12.94
C THR A 32 0.02 -9.18 -11.65
N GLN A 33 1.23 -8.60 -11.64
CA GLN A 33 1.78 -7.92 -10.47
C GLN A 33 0.91 -6.74 -10.02
N HIS A 34 0.40 -5.96 -10.97
CA HIS A 34 -0.53 -4.85 -10.65
C HIS A 34 -1.76 -5.35 -9.91
N ARG A 35 -2.35 -6.46 -10.37
CA ARG A 35 -3.54 -7.05 -9.73
C ARG A 35 -3.22 -7.58 -8.34
N GLU A 36 -2.09 -8.28 -8.18
CA GLU A 36 -1.66 -8.82 -6.88
C GLU A 36 -1.48 -7.72 -5.84
N VAL A 37 -0.79 -6.63 -6.21
CA VAL A 37 -0.57 -5.48 -5.32
C VAL A 37 -1.89 -4.79 -4.96
N ALA A 38 -2.76 -4.58 -5.94
CA ALA A 38 -4.07 -3.95 -5.70
C ALA A 38 -4.94 -4.79 -4.76
N LEU A 39 -4.99 -6.11 -4.95
CA LEU A 39 -5.77 -6.99 -4.08
C LEU A 39 -5.21 -7.05 -2.66
N ALA A 40 -3.89 -7.16 -2.50
CA ALA A 40 -3.26 -7.16 -1.17
C ALA A 40 -3.48 -5.84 -0.42
N ALA A 41 -3.51 -4.70 -1.12
CA ALA A 41 -3.84 -3.42 -0.51
C ALA A 41 -5.31 -3.35 -0.07
N LEU A 42 -6.24 -3.92 -0.85
CA LEU A 42 -7.66 -3.99 -0.50
C LEU A 42 -7.92 -4.93 0.69
N GLU A 43 -7.30 -6.10 0.70
CA GLU A 43 -7.37 -7.06 1.80
C GLU A 43 -6.83 -6.44 3.09
N LEU A 44 -5.66 -5.79 3.03
CA LEU A 44 -5.13 -5.02 4.14
C LEU A 44 -6.10 -3.92 4.60
N ALA A 45 -6.77 -3.23 3.68
CA ALA A 45 -7.72 -2.19 4.04
C ALA A 45 -8.97 -2.73 4.74
N GLU A 46 -9.39 -3.96 4.43
CA GLU A 46 -10.49 -4.65 5.14
C GLU A 46 -10.07 -5.05 6.56
N ASP A 47 -8.89 -5.63 6.72
CA ASP A 47 -8.43 -6.21 7.99
C ASP A 47 -7.98 -5.17 9.03
N LEU A 48 -7.61 -3.96 8.60
CA LEU A 48 -7.05 -2.94 9.50
C LEU A 48 -8.08 -2.33 10.45
N SER A 49 -7.97 -2.68 11.73
CA SER A 49 -8.77 -2.12 12.83
C SER A 49 -8.21 -0.79 13.39
N ALA A 50 -6.97 -0.43 13.06
CA ALA A 50 -6.31 0.79 13.55
C ALA A 50 -5.40 1.44 12.49
N PRO A 51 -5.06 2.73 12.62
CA PRO A 51 -4.06 3.38 11.76
C PRO A 51 -2.68 2.74 11.90
N GLY A 52 -1.90 2.72 10.82
CA GLY A 52 -0.54 2.17 10.81
C GLY A 52 0.06 2.02 9.42
N GLU A 53 1.31 1.57 9.40
CA GLU A 53 2.04 1.20 8.19
C GLU A 53 2.26 -0.32 8.20
N VAL A 54 1.92 -0.99 7.08
CA VAL A 54 2.17 -2.42 6.91
C VAL A 54 3.01 -2.65 5.67
N ALA A 55 4.08 -3.43 5.82
CA ALA A 55 4.94 -3.85 4.73
C ALA A 55 4.30 -5.04 4.00
N LEU A 56 3.99 -4.86 2.72
CA LEU A 56 3.47 -5.94 1.88
C LEU A 56 4.61 -6.83 1.34
N PRO A 57 4.39 -8.15 1.18
CA PRO A 57 5.44 -9.13 0.89
C PRO A 57 5.89 -9.14 -0.59
N PHE A 58 5.85 -8.00 -1.27
CA PHE A 58 6.28 -7.89 -2.67
C PHE A 58 7.76 -7.57 -2.77
N SER A 59 8.39 -8.04 -3.85
CA SER A 59 9.78 -7.69 -4.20
C SER A 59 9.86 -7.19 -5.62
N TRP A 60 10.73 -6.22 -5.85
CA TRP A 60 11.05 -5.77 -7.21
C TRP A 60 11.83 -6.87 -7.93
N ARG A 61 11.21 -7.55 -8.90
CA ARG A 61 11.87 -8.58 -9.70
C ARG A 61 12.43 -7.98 -10.99
N GLY A 62 13.72 -8.26 -11.22
CA GLY A 62 14.59 -7.88 -12.35
C GLY A 62 14.23 -8.59 -13.65
#